data_AF-A0A2N1R4X7-F1
#
_entry.id   AF-A0A2N1R4X7-F1
#
_cell.length_a   1.000
_cell.length_b   1.000
_cell.length_c   1.000
_cell.angle_alpha   90.00
_cell.angle_beta   90.00
_cell.angle_gamma   90.00
#
_symmetry.space_group_name_H-M   'P 1'
#
loop_
_entity.id
_entity.type
_entity.pdbx_description
1 polymer ?
#
loop_
_entity_poly.entity_id
_entity_poly.type
_entity_poly.pdbx_seq_one_letter_code
_entity_poly.pdbx_strand_id
1 'polypeptide(L)'
;MAGFSLDRGVGRIYDGAMDVDIGLGYALSSRKTLLAFASLLAAIALFVPANMLIDALYPGRPVVPDIFFTLTPELPFLAYVTDPLLFVSMAILLVQALRFDRRGLPYYLFSIAALYFARCFLMVLTPLGRPTGNHDSYGIFEFTGILQHGMFPSGHQMLATLAWLLVDGTEHPRLKSAAGAIVLLEGLALLLSRGHYSIDVVGGSLVAWFIFERLSRYRDRFLLTKAD
;
A
#
# COMPACT_ATOMS: atom_id res chain seq x y z
N MET A 1 -25.67 2.29 -19.20
CA MET A 1 -24.38 1.87 -18.62
C MET A 1 -23.65 3.11 -18.13
N ALA A 2 -23.61 3.34 -16.81
CA ALA A 2 -22.86 4.45 -16.24
C ALA A 2 -21.36 4.12 -16.30
N GLY A 3 -20.59 4.89 -17.07
CA GLY A 3 -19.14 4.68 -17.19
C GLY A 3 -18.45 4.92 -15.84
N PHE A 4 -17.82 3.87 -15.32
CA PHE A 4 -16.92 3.91 -14.17
C PHE A 4 -15.64 4.62 -14.61
N SER A 5 -15.56 5.92 -14.35
CA SER A 5 -14.36 6.71 -14.63
C SER A 5 -13.49 6.73 -13.38
N LEU A 6 -12.39 5.99 -13.39
CA LEU A 6 -11.41 5.95 -12.30
C LEU A 6 -10.91 7.36 -11.90
N ASP A 7 -10.95 8.33 -12.81
CA ASP A 7 -10.53 9.71 -12.55
C ASP A 7 -11.62 10.63 -11.96
N ARG A 8 -12.90 10.21 -11.89
CA ARG A 8 -13.98 11.10 -11.42
C ARG A 8 -13.95 11.38 -9.92
N GLY A 9 -13.24 10.57 -9.14
CA GLY A 9 -13.21 10.69 -7.68
C GLY A 9 -12.23 11.74 -7.15
N VAL A 10 -11.17 12.07 -7.90
CA VAL A 10 -10.13 12.99 -7.42
C VAL A 10 -10.35 14.39 -7.99
N GLY A 11 -10.52 14.53 -9.31
CA GLY A 11 -10.61 15.83 -9.98
C GLY A 11 -11.85 16.69 -9.65
N ARG A 12 -13.02 16.10 -9.36
CA ARG A 12 -14.24 16.87 -9.02
C ARG A 12 -14.23 17.50 -7.61
N ILE A 13 -13.31 17.09 -6.74
CA ILE A 13 -13.25 17.58 -5.36
C ILE A 13 -12.45 18.90 -5.28
N TYR A 14 -11.67 19.23 -6.31
CA TYR A 14 -10.82 20.43 -6.34
C TYR A 14 -11.56 21.72 -6.74
N ASP A 15 -12.72 21.64 -7.40
CA ASP A 15 -13.38 22.81 -8.00
C ASP A 15 -13.99 23.82 -6.99
N GLY A 16 -14.08 23.48 -5.70
CA GLY A 16 -14.80 24.30 -4.71
C GLY A 16 -13.97 24.96 -3.61
N ALA A 17 -12.74 24.51 -3.37
CA ALA A 17 -11.95 24.96 -2.23
C ALA A 17 -10.83 25.88 -2.71
N MET A 18 -10.94 27.19 -2.41
CA MET A 18 -9.89 28.19 -2.66
C MET A 18 -8.49 27.60 -2.49
N ASP A 19 -7.62 27.86 -3.45
CA ASP A 19 -6.23 27.41 -3.50
C ASP A 19 -5.42 28.08 -2.39
N VAL A 20 -5.55 27.54 -1.19
CA VAL A 20 -4.84 28.01 -0.01
C VAL A 20 -3.57 27.18 0.08
N ASP A 21 -2.45 27.77 -0.31
CA ASP A 21 -1.13 27.19 -0.07
C ASP A 21 -0.92 27.02 1.44
N ILE A 22 -0.79 25.77 1.87
CA ILE A 22 -0.50 25.42 3.26
C ILE A 22 1.00 25.17 3.36
N GLY A 23 1.67 25.93 4.23
CA GLY A 23 3.07 25.73 4.54
C GLY A 23 3.34 24.33 5.11
N LEU A 24 4.45 23.72 4.70
CA LEU A 24 4.83 22.36 5.11
C LEU A 24 4.89 22.20 6.64
N GLY A 25 5.40 23.20 7.36
CA GLY A 25 5.48 23.16 8.82
C GLY A 25 4.11 23.00 9.47
N TYR A 26 3.10 23.74 9.00
CA TYR A 26 1.73 23.62 9.47
C TYR A 26 1.12 22.27 9.08
N ALA A 27 1.34 21.83 7.84
CA ALA A 27 0.84 20.53 7.39
C ALA A 27 1.34 19.39 8.28
N LEU A 28 2.60 19.45 8.72
CA LEU A 28 3.19 18.44 9.60
C LEU A 28 2.75 18.55 11.06
N SER A 29 2.53 19.77 11.57
CA SER A 29 2.19 20.00 12.98
C SER A 29 0.70 19.97 13.29
N SER A 30 -0.17 19.98 12.28
CA SER A 30 -1.63 19.97 12.48
C SER A 30 -2.09 18.74 13.27
N ARG A 31 -3.11 18.92 14.11
CA ARG A 31 -3.68 17.83 14.92
C ARG A 31 -4.14 16.65 14.05
N LYS A 32 -4.76 16.93 12.89
CA LYS A 32 -5.22 15.90 11.96
C LYS A 32 -4.07 15.05 11.43
N THR A 33 -2.96 15.68 11.02
CA THR A 33 -1.75 14.97 10.57
C THR A 33 -1.14 14.14 11.69
N LEU A 34 -1.02 14.69 12.89
CA LEU A 34 -0.46 13.97 14.04
C LEU A 34 -1.29 12.73 14.40
N LEU A 35 -2.62 12.81 14.38
CA LEU A 35 -3.50 11.67 14.62
C LEU A 35 -3.40 10.61 13.51
N ALA A 36 -3.34 11.03 12.25
CA ALA A 36 -3.15 10.13 11.11
C ALA A 36 -1.78 9.42 11.18
N PHE A 37 -0.73 10.16 11.54
CA PHE A 37 0.60 9.62 11.73
C PHE A 37 0.67 8.65 12.92
N ALA A 38 0.06 8.98 14.06
CA ALA A 38 -0.06 8.07 15.19
C ALA A 38 -0.82 6.78 14.82
N SER A 39 -1.87 6.89 14.00
CA SER A 39 -2.59 5.72 13.47
C SER A 39 -1.70 4.84 12.59
N LEU A 40 -0.85 5.45 11.75
CA LEU A 40 0.13 4.73 10.94
C LEU A 40 1.16 4.01 11.80
N LEU A 41 1.71 4.68 12.83
CA LEU A 41 2.63 4.05 13.77
C LEU A 41 1.99 2.87 14.51
N ALA A 42 0.73 3.01 14.91
CA ALA A 42 -0.02 1.92 15.53
C ALA A 42 -0.22 0.72 14.57
N ALA A 43 -0.51 0.99 13.29
CA ALA A 43 -0.64 -0.06 12.28
C ALA A 43 0.70 -0.80 12.04
N ILE A 44 1.82 -0.07 12.00
CA ILE A 44 3.17 -0.65 11.89
C ILE A 44 3.49 -1.49 13.13
N ALA A 45 3.22 -0.97 14.33
CA ALA A 45 3.47 -1.67 15.58
C ALA A 45 2.66 -2.97 15.70
N LEU A 46 1.45 -3.02 15.13
CA LEU A 46 0.59 -4.21 15.13
C LEU A 46 1.15 -5.36 14.28
N PHE A 47 2.09 -5.08 13.38
CA PHE A 47 2.70 -6.09 12.51
C PHE A 47 3.45 -7.16 13.30
N VAL A 48 4.21 -6.75 14.32
CA VAL A 48 5.01 -7.65 15.15
C VAL A 48 4.15 -8.69 15.88
N PRO A 49 3.15 -8.31 16.70
CA PRO A 49 2.31 -9.28 17.39
C PRO A 49 1.47 -10.13 16.42
N ALA A 50 1.06 -9.58 15.27
CA ALA A 50 0.36 -10.37 14.25
C ALA A 50 1.23 -11.52 13.71
N ASN A 51 2.51 -11.25 13.42
CA ASN A 51 3.45 -12.29 12.97
C ASN A 51 3.78 -13.28 14.09
N MET A 52 4.00 -12.81 15.32
CA MET A 52 4.24 -13.69 16.47
C MET A 52 3.06 -14.63 16.72
N LEU A 53 1.83 -14.14 16.57
CA LEU A 53 0.61 -14.95 16.71
C LEU A 53 0.53 -16.03 15.64
N ILE A 54 0.82 -15.69 14.37
CA ILE A 54 0.84 -16.66 13.27
C ILE A 54 1.90 -17.72 13.53
N ASP A 55 3.11 -17.34 13.94
CA ASP A 55 4.20 -18.29 14.18
C ASP A 55 3.90 -19.22 15.36
N ALA A 56 3.31 -18.70 16.43
CA ALA A 56 2.93 -19.49 17.60
C ALA A 56 1.79 -20.49 17.31
N LEU A 57 0.78 -20.09 16.54
CA LEU A 57 -0.39 -20.94 16.25
C LEU A 57 -0.22 -21.83 15.02
N TYR A 58 0.58 -21.39 14.05
CA TYR A 58 0.77 -22.04 12.74
C TYR A 58 2.25 -22.07 12.32
N PRO A 59 3.15 -22.69 13.10
CA PRO A 59 4.57 -22.77 12.75
C PRO A 59 4.79 -23.54 11.44
N GLY A 60 3.99 -24.58 11.19
CA GLY A 60 3.96 -25.38 9.96
C GLY A 60 2.92 -24.92 8.94
N ARG A 61 2.69 -23.61 8.82
CA ARG A 61 1.70 -23.02 7.91
C ARG A 61 1.79 -23.59 6.48
N PRO A 62 0.65 -23.85 5.83
CA PRO A 62 0.62 -24.55 4.55
C PRO A 62 1.16 -23.68 3.41
N VAL A 63 1.91 -24.32 2.51
CA VAL A 63 2.24 -23.79 1.20
C VAL A 63 1.19 -24.30 0.22
N VAL A 64 0.55 -23.40 -0.53
CA VAL A 64 -0.57 -23.74 -1.41
C VAL A 64 -0.13 -23.72 -2.87
N PRO A 65 -0.69 -24.59 -3.74
CA PRO A 65 -0.40 -24.53 -5.16
C PRO A 65 -0.97 -23.26 -5.79
N ASP A 66 -0.25 -22.70 -6.76
CA ASP A 66 -0.66 -21.53 -7.54
C ASP A 66 -0.54 -21.83 -9.03
N ILE A 67 -1.63 -21.61 -9.78
CA ILE A 67 -1.68 -21.86 -11.23
C ILE A 67 -0.69 -20.97 -11.97
N PHE A 68 -0.44 -19.75 -11.51
CA PHE A 68 0.56 -18.89 -12.14
C PHE A 68 1.95 -19.56 -12.07
N PHE A 69 2.24 -20.26 -10.96
CA PHE A 69 3.54 -20.87 -10.76
C PHE A 69 3.77 -22.11 -11.61
N THR A 70 2.69 -22.80 -12.03
CA THR A 70 2.81 -23.93 -12.96
C THR A 70 3.01 -23.47 -14.41
N LEU A 71 2.68 -22.22 -14.73
CA LEU A 71 2.71 -21.68 -16.09
C LEU A 71 3.94 -20.80 -16.37
N THR A 72 4.55 -20.19 -15.35
CA THR A 72 5.70 -19.29 -15.54
C THR A 72 6.97 -19.86 -14.93
N PRO A 73 8.16 -19.50 -15.44
CA PRO A 73 9.40 -19.79 -14.74
C PRO A 73 9.51 -19.01 -13.44
N GLU A 74 10.36 -19.49 -12.55
CA GLU A 74 10.84 -18.74 -11.38
C GLU A 74 12.09 -17.95 -11.76
N LEU A 75 12.13 -16.67 -11.37
CA LEU A 75 13.22 -15.73 -11.59
C LEU A 75 13.61 -15.11 -10.24
N PRO A 76 14.43 -15.79 -9.41
CA PRO A 76 14.67 -15.39 -8.02
C PRO A 76 15.31 -14.00 -7.89
N PHE A 77 16.12 -13.57 -8.86
CA PHE A 77 16.79 -12.26 -8.81
C PHE A 77 15.80 -11.08 -8.81
N LEU A 78 14.57 -11.28 -9.27
CA LEU A 78 13.51 -10.26 -9.21
C LEU A 78 13.10 -9.94 -7.76
N ALA A 79 13.44 -10.79 -6.79
CA ALA A 79 13.32 -10.50 -5.35
C ALA A 79 14.00 -9.19 -4.94
N TYR A 80 15.14 -8.88 -5.54
CA TYR A 80 15.91 -7.69 -5.21
C TYR A 80 15.36 -6.43 -5.88
N VAL A 81 14.35 -6.59 -6.76
CA VAL A 81 13.71 -5.49 -7.50
C VAL A 81 12.43 -5.02 -6.80
N THR A 82 11.73 -5.89 -6.07
CA THR A 82 10.48 -5.56 -5.38
C THR A 82 10.65 -4.44 -4.35
N ASP A 83 11.71 -4.49 -3.53
CA ASP A 83 11.93 -3.46 -2.51
C ASP A 83 12.26 -2.07 -3.11
N PRO A 84 13.15 -1.95 -4.12
CA PRO A 84 13.30 -0.71 -4.87
C PRO A 84 12.01 -0.17 -5.48
N LEU A 85 11.20 -1.02 -6.12
CA LEU A 85 9.92 -0.61 -6.72
C LEU A 85 8.92 -0.10 -5.65
N LEU A 86 8.88 -0.74 -4.49
CA LEU A 86 8.12 -0.25 -3.33
C LEU A 86 8.62 1.12 -2.87
N PHE A 87 9.94 1.33 -2.76
CA PHE A 87 10.49 2.63 -2.38
C PHE A 87 10.16 3.72 -3.40
N VAL A 88 10.16 3.41 -4.70
CA VAL A 88 9.72 4.36 -5.73
C VAL A 88 8.24 4.67 -5.59
N SER A 89 7.38 3.68 -5.30
CA SER A 89 5.96 3.92 -5.02
C SER A 89 5.75 4.86 -3.84
N MET A 90 6.50 4.65 -2.75
CA MET A 90 6.47 5.51 -1.57
C MET A 90 6.97 6.93 -1.89
N ALA A 91 8.03 7.05 -2.69
CA ALA A 91 8.54 8.35 -3.14
C ALA A 91 7.51 9.11 -3.97
N ILE A 92 6.81 8.44 -4.90
CA ILE A 92 5.71 9.06 -5.68
C ILE A 92 4.61 9.55 -4.75
N LEU A 93 4.20 8.74 -3.78
CA LEU A 93 3.16 9.12 -2.83
C LEU A 93 3.57 10.31 -1.96
N LEU A 94 4.83 10.34 -1.50
CA LEU A 94 5.38 11.48 -0.75
C LEU A 94 5.46 12.75 -1.61
N VAL A 95 5.86 12.63 -2.88
CA VAL A 95 5.83 13.77 -3.81
C VAL A 95 4.40 14.28 -3.98
N GLN A 96 3.43 13.40 -4.21
CA GLN A 96 2.01 13.78 -4.28
C GLN A 96 1.56 14.50 -3.00
N ALA A 97 1.78 13.90 -1.83
CA ALA A 97 1.29 14.42 -0.56
C ALA A 97 2.02 15.69 -0.06
N LEU A 98 3.33 15.81 -0.29
CA LEU A 98 4.14 16.91 0.28
C LEU A 98 4.39 18.05 -0.70
N ARG A 99 4.33 17.80 -2.00
CA ARG A 99 4.58 18.81 -3.03
C ARG A 99 3.31 19.31 -3.69
N PHE A 100 2.37 18.41 -4.01
CA PHE A 100 1.20 18.74 -4.81
C PHE A 100 -0.08 18.88 -3.98
N ASP A 101 -0.28 18.07 -2.93
CA ASP A 101 -1.49 18.07 -2.10
C ASP A 101 -1.19 18.03 -0.59
N ARG A 102 -0.50 19.06 -0.10
CA ARG A 102 -0.17 19.21 1.34
C ARG A 102 -1.41 19.25 2.22
N ARG A 103 -2.51 19.80 1.70
CA ARG A 103 -3.79 19.90 2.39
C ARG A 103 -4.38 18.53 2.68
N GLY A 104 -4.16 17.57 1.78
CA GLY A 104 -4.57 16.19 1.92
C GLY A 104 -3.64 15.34 2.77
N LEU A 105 -2.49 15.81 3.26
CA LEU A 105 -1.49 14.98 3.97
C LEU A 105 -2.08 14.03 5.04
N PRO A 106 -3.01 14.45 5.94
CA PRO A 106 -3.65 13.54 6.88
C PRO A 106 -4.39 12.37 6.21
N TYR A 107 -5.03 12.63 5.07
CA TYR A 107 -5.77 11.62 4.30
C TYR A 107 -4.83 10.55 3.73
N TYR A 108 -3.67 10.95 3.17
CA TYR A 108 -2.67 10.00 2.66
C TYR A 108 -2.16 9.10 3.80
N LEU A 109 -1.72 9.69 4.92
CA LEU A 109 -1.20 8.95 6.07
C LEU A 109 -2.24 7.98 6.65
N PHE A 110 -3.48 8.45 6.82
CA PHE A 110 -4.56 7.63 7.36
C PHE A 110 -4.96 6.50 6.40
N SER A 111 -4.92 6.74 5.09
CA SER A 111 -5.19 5.71 4.09
C SER A 111 -4.17 4.58 4.15
N ILE A 112 -2.88 4.91 4.31
CA ILE A 112 -1.81 3.92 4.52
C ILE A 112 -2.03 3.17 5.85
N ALA A 113 -2.38 3.88 6.93
CA ALA A 113 -2.69 3.25 8.22
C ALA A 113 -3.83 2.24 8.10
N ALA A 114 -4.95 2.62 7.50
CA ALA A 114 -6.11 1.75 7.29
C ALA A 114 -5.77 0.53 6.43
N LEU A 115 -4.94 0.73 5.40
CA LEU A 115 -4.39 -0.33 4.56
C LEU A 115 -3.63 -1.38 5.39
N TYR A 116 -2.69 -0.95 6.23
CA TYR A 116 -1.89 -1.87 7.06
C TYR A 116 -2.68 -2.49 8.22
N PHE A 117 -3.67 -1.80 8.79
CA PHE A 117 -4.60 -2.45 9.73
C PHE A 117 -5.36 -3.60 9.07
N ALA A 118 -5.92 -3.37 7.87
CA ALA A 118 -6.60 -4.41 7.12
C ALA A 118 -5.64 -5.57 6.80
N ARG A 119 -4.39 -5.26 6.42
CA ARG A 119 -3.37 -6.28 6.17
C ARG A 119 -3.09 -7.14 7.41
N CYS A 120 -2.80 -6.53 8.55
CA CYS A 120 -2.49 -7.25 9.79
C CYS A 120 -3.65 -8.18 10.18
N PHE A 121 -4.90 -7.71 10.07
CA PHE A 121 -6.07 -8.53 10.34
C PHE A 121 -6.19 -9.71 9.37
N LEU A 122 -6.09 -9.46 8.07
CA LEU A 122 -6.24 -10.49 7.05
C LEU A 122 -5.12 -11.54 7.13
N MET A 123 -3.87 -11.14 7.36
CA MET A 123 -2.74 -12.06 7.54
C MET A 123 -2.98 -13.07 8.66
N VAL A 124 -3.53 -12.63 9.79
CA VAL A 124 -3.84 -13.50 10.93
C VAL A 124 -4.96 -14.49 10.57
N LEU A 125 -5.95 -14.07 9.77
CA LEU A 125 -7.03 -14.93 9.31
C LEU A 125 -6.59 -15.92 8.22
N THR A 126 -5.50 -15.63 7.51
CA THR A 126 -4.98 -16.45 6.42
C THR A 126 -3.49 -16.73 6.61
N PRO A 127 -3.11 -17.57 7.59
CA PRO A 127 -1.73 -17.89 7.89
C PRO A 127 -1.16 -18.85 6.82
N LEU A 128 -0.83 -18.31 5.65
CA LEU A 128 -0.20 -19.04 4.55
C LEU A 128 1.32 -18.98 4.65
N GLY A 129 1.97 -20.09 4.35
CA GLY A 129 3.41 -20.17 4.15
C GLY A 129 3.86 -19.45 2.88
N ARG A 130 5.12 -19.04 2.80
CA ARG A 130 5.65 -18.43 1.58
C ARG A 130 5.72 -19.47 0.44
N PRO A 131 5.59 -19.05 -0.82
CA PRO A 131 5.76 -19.95 -1.96
C PRO A 131 7.08 -20.72 -1.98
N THR A 132 8.16 -20.10 -1.51
CA THR A 132 9.52 -20.69 -1.52
C THR A 132 9.83 -21.54 -0.28
N GLY A 133 9.07 -21.38 0.82
CA GLY A 133 9.31 -22.07 2.09
C GLY A 133 9.11 -21.21 3.34
N ASN A 134 8.83 -21.82 4.48
CA ASN A 134 8.38 -21.13 5.69
C ASN A 134 9.45 -20.36 6.49
N HIS A 135 10.73 -20.56 6.20
CA HIS A 135 11.84 -20.03 7.02
C HIS A 135 12.77 -19.07 6.28
N ASP A 136 12.50 -18.80 5.00
CA ASP A 136 13.35 -17.92 4.22
C ASP A 136 12.91 -16.47 4.42
N SER A 137 13.87 -15.57 4.57
CA SER A 137 13.68 -14.12 4.35
C SER A 137 13.81 -13.83 2.85
N TYR A 138 13.36 -12.66 2.39
CA TYR A 138 13.28 -12.38 0.94
C TYR A 138 13.72 -10.96 0.61
N GLY A 139 14.38 -10.79 -0.53
CA GLY A 139 14.84 -9.48 -1.01
C GLY A 139 15.86 -8.84 -0.06
N ILE A 140 15.77 -7.52 0.11
CA ILE A 140 16.71 -6.76 0.97
C ILE A 140 16.48 -7.10 2.45
N PHE A 141 15.27 -7.54 2.81
CA PHE A 141 14.96 -7.97 4.19
C PHE A 141 15.60 -9.30 4.58
N GLU A 142 16.18 -10.04 3.63
CA GLU A 142 17.06 -11.17 3.94
C GLU A 142 18.23 -10.75 4.86
N PHE A 143 18.81 -9.59 4.60
CA PHE A 143 19.94 -9.07 5.38
C PHE A 143 19.56 -8.57 6.77
N THR A 144 18.28 -8.35 7.05
CA THR A 144 17.81 -7.83 8.34
C THR A 144 17.26 -8.90 9.28
N GLY A 145 17.09 -10.14 8.80
CA GLY A 145 16.52 -11.24 9.58
C GLY A 145 15.06 -11.05 9.99
N ILE A 146 14.36 -10.09 9.37
CA ILE A 146 12.94 -9.83 9.65
C ILE A 146 12.12 -10.89 8.92
N LEU A 147 11.62 -11.87 9.67
CA LEU A 147 10.75 -12.92 9.14
C LEU A 147 9.32 -12.37 8.95
N GLN A 148 8.77 -12.57 7.74
CA GLN A 148 7.36 -12.31 7.44
C GLN A 148 6.63 -13.65 7.37
N HIS A 149 5.67 -13.84 8.28
CA HIS A 149 4.95 -15.09 8.47
C HIS A 149 3.56 -15.11 7.79
N GLY A 150 3.02 -13.95 7.39
CA GLY A 150 1.77 -13.86 6.63
C GLY A 150 1.97 -13.37 5.19
N MET A 151 1.23 -13.97 4.25
CA MET A 151 1.35 -13.71 2.81
C MET A 151 0.20 -12.88 2.25
N PHE A 152 -1.03 -13.25 2.58
CA PHE A 152 -2.22 -12.57 2.07
C PHE A 152 -2.66 -11.44 3.01
N PRO A 153 -2.99 -10.25 2.49
CA PRO A 153 -2.65 -9.73 1.15
C PRO A 153 -1.20 -9.22 1.04
N SER A 154 -0.70 -9.05 -0.19
CA SER A 154 0.66 -8.53 -0.44
C SER A 154 0.78 -7.05 -0.03
N GLY A 155 1.71 -6.75 0.89
CA GLY A 155 1.91 -5.39 1.40
C GLY A 155 2.52 -4.46 0.34
N HIS A 156 3.49 -4.96 -0.43
CA HIS A 156 4.10 -4.22 -1.55
C HIS A 156 3.04 -3.81 -2.57
N GLN A 157 2.24 -4.78 -3.02
CA GLN A 157 1.21 -4.55 -4.00
C GLN A 157 0.11 -3.61 -3.48
N MET A 158 -0.28 -3.74 -2.21
CA MET A 158 -1.22 -2.83 -1.56
C MET A 158 -0.73 -1.38 -1.61
N LEU A 159 0.51 -1.13 -1.19
CA LEU A 159 1.06 0.24 -1.12
C LEU A 159 1.26 0.83 -2.52
N ALA A 160 1.80 0.06 -3.46
CA ALA A 160 1.95 0.49 -4.85
C ALA A 160 0.60 0.86 -5.46
N THR A 161 -0.42 0.00 -5.26
CA THR A 161 -1.77 0.24 -5.78
C THR A 161 -2.41 1.47 -5.13
N LEU A 162 -2.27 1.63 -3.81
CA LEU A 162 -2.79 2.79 -3.10
C LEU A 162 -2.11 4.08 -3.58
N ALA A 163 -0.79 4.05 -3.80
CA ALA A 163 -0.05 5.18 -4.35
C ALA A 163 -0.59 5.57 -5.73
N TRP A 164 -0.79 4.61 -6.63
CA TRP A 164 -1.41 4.85 -7.92
C TRP A 164 -2.81 5.45 -7.77
N LEU A 165 -3.67 4.91 -6.90
CA LEU A 165 -5.04 5.41 -6.71
C LEU A 165 -5.07 6.85 -6.16
N LEU A 166 -4.19 7.18 -5.22
CA LEU A 166 -4.13 8.48 -4.57
C LEU A 166 -3.49 9.60 -5.40
N VAL A 167 -2.74 9.28 -6.46
CA VAL A 167 -2.24 10.30 -7.39
C VAL A 167 -3.39 10.86 -8.23
N ASP A 168 -3.48 12.18 -8.34
CA ASP A 168 -4.44 12.85 -9.23
C ASP A 168 -4.01 12.70 -10.69
N GLY A 169 -4.76 11.89 -11.44
CA GLY A 169 -4.51 11.66 -12.87
C GLY A 169 -4.88 12.85 -13.76
N THR A 170 -5.76 13.75 -13.29
CA THR A 170 -6.20 14.91 -14.05
C THR A 170 -5.16 16.02 -14.03
N GLU A 171 -4.59 16.31 -12.87
CA GLU A 171 -3.52 17.31 -12.72
C GLU A 171 -2.13 16.75 -13.03
N HIS A 172 -1.87 15.48 -12.70
CA HIS A 172 -0.54 14.87 -12.80
C HIS A 172 -0.54 13.52 -13.57
N PRO A 173 -0.97 13.51 -14.85
CA PRO A 173 -1.14 12.28 -15.63
C PRO A 173 0.15 11.47 -15.79
N ARG A 174 1.32 12.13 -15.87
CA ARG A 174 2.62 11.44 -15.96
C ARG A 174 2.97 10.72 -14.64
N LEU A 175 2.70 11.35 -13.50
CA LEU A 175 2.93 10.74 -12.19
C LEU A 175 1.98 9.56 -11.97
N LYS A 176 0.71 9.70 -12.38
CA LYS A 176 -0.28 8.62 -12.38
C LYS A 176 0.15 7.44 -13.24
N SER A 177 0.64 7.71 -14.45
CA SER A 177 1.12 6.68 -15.37
C SER A 177 2.36 5.96 -14.82
N ALA A 178 3.30 6.71 -14.23
CA ALA A 178 4.47 6.13 -13.58
C ALA A 178 4.08 5.23 -12.40
N ALA A 179 3.17 5.68 -11.53
CA ALA A 179 2.66 4.86 -10.43
C ALA A 179 1.96 3.59 -10.95
N GLY A 180 1.14 3.71 -12.00
CA GLY A 180 0.48 2.56 -12.63
C GLY A 180 1.47 1.55 -13.23
N ALA A 181 2.54 2.02 -13.87
CA ALA A 181 3.60 1.15 -14.36
C ALA A 181 4.30 0.41 -13.22
N ILE A 182 4.57 1.09 -12.09
CA ILE A 182 5.19 0.45 -10.91
C ILE A 182 4.27 -0.61 -10.31
N VAL A 183 2.95 -0.39 -10.23
CA VAL A 183 1.99 -1.40 -9.78
C VAL A 183 2.08 -2.69 -10.60
N LEU A 184 2.23 -2.57 -11.92
CA LEU A 184 2.37 -3.72 -12.82
C LEU A 184 3.74 -4.40 -12.63
N LEU A 185 4.82 -3.61 -12.58
CA LEU A 185 6.17 -4.14 -12.42
C LEU A 185 6.35 -4.83 -11.06
N GLU A 186 5.80 -4.26 -9.98
CA GLU A 186 5.82 -4.83 -8.63
C GLU A 186 5.08 -6.18 -8.63
N GLY A 187 3.86 -6.21 -9.14
CA GLY A 187 3.07 -7.45 -9.23
C GLY A 187 3.79 -8.52 -10.04
N LEU A 188 4.34 -8.18 -11.22
CA LEU A 188 5.09 -9.12 -12.04
C LEU A 188 6.35 -9.63 -11.34
N ALA A 189 7.11 -8.72 -10.71
CA ALA A 189 8.30 -9.09 -9.96
C ALA A 189 7.93 -10.09 -8.86
N LEU A 190 6.97 -9.76 -8.00
CA LEU A 190 6.52 -10.62 -6.89
C LEU A 190 6.09 -12.03 -7.34
N LEU A 191 5.42 -12.14 -8.49
CA LEU A 191 4.92 -13.44 -8.99
C LEU A 191 6.01 -14.29 -9.64
N LEU A 192 6.84 -13.67 -10.48
CA LEU A 192 7.92 -14.37 -11.18
C LEU A 192 9.04 -14.75 -10.21
N SER A 193 9.23 -13.96 -9.17
CA SER A 193 10.23 -14.21 -8.14
C SER A 193 9.76 -15.21 -7.07
N ARG A 194 8.47 -15.61 -7.10
CA ARG A 194 7.79 -16.41 -6.06
C ARG A 194 7.79 -15.72 -4.69
N GLY A 195 7.92 -14.40 -4.66
CA GLY A 195 7.81 -13.62 -3.44
C GLY A 195 6.39 -13.65 -2.87
N HIS A 196 5.36 -13.78 -3.70
CA HIS A 196 3.95 -13.84 -3.30
C HIS A 196 3.11 -14.70 -4.23
N TYR A 197 2.01 -15.25 -3.71
CA TYR A 197 0.98 -15.90 -4.53
C TYR A 197 0.22 -14.88 -5.39
N SER A 198 -0.33 -15.34 -6.51
CA SER A 198 -1.23 -14.56 -7.37
C SER A 198 -2.42 -13.98 -6.62
N ILE A 199 -2.99 -14.75 -5.68
CA ILE A 199 -4.08 -14.29 -4.82
C ILE A 199 -3.65 -13.16 -3.88
N ASP A 200 -2.40 -13.13 -3.42
CA ASP A 200 -1.89 -12.06 -2.56
C ASP A 200 -1.77 -10.74 -3.32
N VAL A 201 -1.30 -10.81 -4.57
CA VAL A 201 -1.13 -9.65 -5.46
C VAL A 201 -2.49 -9.08 -5.86
N VAL A 202 -3.41 -9.92 -6.32
CA VAL A 202 -4.77 -9.48 -6.65
C VAL A 202 -5.49 -8.97 -5.40
N GLY A 203 -5.42 -9.72 -4.30
CA GLY A 203 -6.00 -9.35 -3.02
C GLY A 203 -5.47 -8.02 -2.49
N GLY A 204 -4.16 -7.79 -2.61
CA GLY A 204 -3.55 -6.52 -2.22
C GLY A 204 -4.09 -5.33 -3.01
N SER A 205 -4.25 -5.50 -4.31
CA SER A 205 -4.84 -4.47 -5.18
C SER A 205 -6.31 -4.21 -4.83
N LEU A 206 -7.10 -5.27 -4.57
CA LEU A 206 -8.51 -5.16 -4.19
C LEU A 206 -8.71 -4.50 -2.82
N VAL A 207 -7.88 -4.82 -1.83
CA VAL A 207 -7.94 -4.19 -0.50
C VAL A 207 -7.57 -2.71 -0.62
N ALA A 208 -6.52 -2.37 -1.36
CA ALA A 208 -6.16 -0.98 -1.61
C ALA A 208 -7.30 -0.19 -2.28
N TRP A 209 -7.91 -0.76 -3.32
CA TRP A 209 -9.07 -0.18 -3.98
C TRP A 209 -10.25 0.01 -3.02
N PHE A 210 -10.58 -1.00 -2.20
CA PHE A 210 -11.66 -0.92 -1.23
C PHE A 210 -11.41 0.20 -0.21
N ILE A 211 -10.22 0.27 0.38
CA ILE A 211 -9.86 1.32 1.33
C ILE A 211 -9.96 2.70 0.68
N PHE A 212 -9.41 2.88 -0.52
CA PHE A 212 -9.49 4.14 -1.26
C PHE A 212 -10.95 4.55 -1.55
N GLU A 213 -11.76 3.64 -2.07
CA GLU A 213 -13.18 3.88 -2.39
C GLU A 213 -13.99 4.24 -1.14
N ARG A 214 -13.70 3.63 0.01
CA ARG A 214 -14.37 3.94 1.28
C ARG A 214 -13.93 5.26 1.86
N LEU A 215 -12.62 5.53 1.90
CA LEU A 215 -12.08 6.73 2.53
C LEU A 215 -12.28 7.99 1.69
N SER A 216 -12.30 7.88 0.36
CA SER A 216 -12.52 9.03 -0.55
C SER A 216 -13.82 9.77 -0.24
N ARG A 217 -14.85 9.07 0.21
CA ARG A 217 -16.15 9.63 0.66
C ARG A 217 -16.04 10.54 1.88
N TYR A 218 -14.95 10.44 2.62
CA TYR A 218 -14.68 11.20 3.84
C TYR A 218 -13.48 12.13 3.68
N ARG A 219 -12.91 12.27 2.48
CA ARG A 219 -11.68 13.05 2.23
C ARG A 219 -11.75 14.46 2.81
N ASP A 220 -12.87 15.16 2.64
CA ASP A 220 -13.05 16.54 3.11
C ASP A 220 -12.86 16.69 4.63
N ARG A 221 -13.12 15.63 5.40
CA ARG A 221 -12.91 15.64 6.86
C ARG A 221 -11.43 15.63 7.25
N PHE A 222 -10.57 15.14 6.36
CA PHE A 222 -9.12 15.07 6.54
C PHE A 222 -8.41 16.30 6.00
N LEU A 223 -9.05 17.07 5.11
CA LEU A 223 -8.43 18.25 4.53
C LEU A 223 -8.09 19.26 5.63
N LEU A 224 -6.89 19.81 5.52
CA LEU A 224 -6.43 20.90 6.36
C LEU A 224 -7.05 22.22 5.89
N THR A 225 -7.49 23.01 6.85
CA THR A 225 -8.02 24.36 6.67
C THR A 225 -7.23 25.33 7.54
N LYS A 226 -7.14 26.61 7.18
CA LYS A 226 -6.38 27.62 7.97
C LYS A 226 -6.86 27.80 9.42
N ALA A 227 -7.99 27.20 9.80
CA ALA A 227 -8.58 27.31 11.13
C ALA A 227 -8.29 26.10 12.05
N ASP A 228 -7.62 25.05 11.53
CA ASP A 228 -7.23 23.87 12.33
C ASP A 228 -5.95 24.11 13.15
#